data_AF-A0A6C1QGM3-F1
#
_entry.id   AF-A0A6C1QGM3-F1
#
_cell.length_a   1.000
_cell.length_b   1.000
_cell.length_c   1.000
_cell.angle_alpha   90.00
_cell.angle_beta   90.00
_cell.angle_gamma   90.00
#
_symmetry.space_group_name_H-M   'P 1'
#
loop_
_entity.id
_entity.type
_entity.pdbx_description
1 polymer ?
#
loop_
_entity_poly.entity_id
_entity_poly.type
_entity_poly.pdbx_seq_one_letter_code
_entity_poly.pdbx_strand_id
1 'polypeptide(L)' 'RAKMAGKPKPMSQIKQLIRLHQGGAGKKTIASNLGLSKNTVKAYINKLESLKLDFNELMSLDDPVLESCIHTGE' A
#
# COMPACT_ATOMS: atom_id res chain seq x y z
N ARG A 1 13.13 13.27 -20.62
CA ARG A 1 12.24 12.14 -20.23
C ARG A 1 13.10 11.07 -19.57
N ALA A 2 13.05 10.95 -18.25
CA ALA A 2 13.89 10.00 -17.54
C ALA A 2 13.41 8.56 -17.80
N LYS A 3 14.34 7.77 -18.32
CA LYS A 3 14.30 6.32 -18.47
C LYS A 3 14.15 5.69 -17.08
N MET A 4 13.04 5.00 -16.81
CA MET A 4 12.97 4.06 -15.69
C MET A 4 12.89 2.64 -16.25
N ALA A 5 14.08 2.09 -16.47
CA ALA A 5 14.34 0.66 -16.61
C ALA A 5 14.23 0.02 -15.23
N GLY A 6 13.46 -1.07 -15.12
CA GLY A 6 13.23 -1.83 -13.89
C GLY A 6 12.35 -1.08 -12.88
N LYS A 7 11.02 -1.24 -12.93
CA LYS A 7 10.21 -0.88 -11.76
C LYS A 7 10.43 -1.98 -10.74
N PRO A 8 11.12 -1.77 -9.60
CA PRO A 8 10.95 -2.69 -8.49
C PRO A 8 9.45 -2.77 -8.21
N LYS A 9 9.01 -4.02 -8.07
CA LYS A 9 7.69 -4.51 -7.68
C LYS A 9 7.08 -3.70 -6.52
N PRO A 10 5.75 -3.79 -6.29
CA PRO A 10 4.87 -2.84 -5.59
C PRO A 10 5.13 -2.59 -4.07
N MET A 11 6.35 -2.79 -3.59
CA MET A 11 6.83 -2.49 -2.24
C MET A 11 6.63 -1.00 -1.86
N SER A 12 6.92 -0.07 -2.78
CA SER A 12 6.68 1.36 -2.56
C SER A 12 5.20 1.71 -2.39
N GLN A 13 4.29 0.98 -3.05
CA GLN A 13 2.87 1.38 -3.12
C GLN A 13 2.12 1.09 -1.82
N ILE A 14 2.39 -0.01 -1.13
CA ILE A 14 1.72 -0.33 0.14
C ILE A 14 2.16 0.66 1.23
N LYS A 15 3.47 0.89 1.39
CA LYS A 15 4.00 1.87 2.35
C LYS A 15 3.55 3.30 2.01
N GLN A 16 3.53 3.69 0.73
CA GLN A 16 2.97 4.99 0.33
C GLN A 16 1.47 5.08 0.60
N LEU A 17 0.70 4.01 0.37
CA LEU A 17 -0.72 3.96 0.70
C LEU A 17 -0.94 4.18 2.19
N ILE A 18 -0.19 3.48 3.05
CA ILE A 18 -0.25 3.64 4.51
C ILE A 18 0.04 5.09 4.88
N ARG A 19 1.15 5.66 4.39
CA ARG A 19 1.56 7.03 4.69
C ARG A 19 0.52 8.06 4.24
N LEU A 20 -0.03 7.92 3.03
CA LEU A 20 -1.06 8.81 2.53
C LEU A 20 -2.37 8.67 3.32
N HIS A 21 -2.73 7.44 3.70
CA HIS A 21 -3.93 7.19 4.49
C HIS A 21 -3.80 7.76 5.92
N GLN A 22 -2.66 7.58 6.58
CA GLN A 22 -2.34 8.22 7.86
C GLN A 22 -2.34 9.75 7.77
N GLY A 23 -1.91 10.30 6.63
CA GLY A 23 -2.01 11.73 6.33
C GLY A 23 -3.42 12.25 6.04
N GLY A 24 -4.46 11.42 6.17
CA GLY A 24 -5.85 11.80 5.94
C GLY A 24 -6.27 11.84 4.47
N ALA A 25 -5.46 11.32 3.54
CA ALA A 25 -5.82 11.30 2.13
C ALA A 25 -7.00 10.35 1.86
N GLY A 26 -7.97 10.82 1.09
CA GLY A 26 -9.10 10.01 0.66
C GLY A 26 -8.69 8.89 -0.31
N LYS A 27 -9.42 7.76 -0.29
CA LYS A 27 -9.13 6.56 -1.10
C LYS A 27 -9.02 6.86 -2.61
N LYS A 28 -9.80 7.82 -3.14
CA LYS A 28 -9.73 8.27 -4.55
C LYS A 28 -8.44 9.04 -4.86
N THR A 29 -8.00 9.89 -3.93
CA THR A 29 -6.74 10.63 -4.03
C THR A 29 -5.55 9.68 -4.02
N ILE A 30 -5.57 8.71 -3.10
CA ILE A 30 -4.53 7.67 -3.02
C ILE A 30 -4.46 6.86 -4.31
N ALA A 31 -5.61 6.41 -4.82
CA ALA A 31 -5.71 5.69 -6.09
C ALA A 31 -5.06 6.46 -7.25
N SER A 32 -5.38 7.75 -7.38
CA SER A 32 -4.79 8.61 -8.40
C SER A 32 -3.29 8.84 -8.22
N ASN A 33 -2.81 8.97 -6.97
CA ASN A 33 -1.39 9.19 -6.68
C ASN A 33 -0.54 7.94 -6.94
N LEU A 34 -1.09 6.76 -6.64
CA LEU A 34 -0.37 5.49 -6.79
C LEU A 34 -0.61 4.82 -8.15
N GLY A 35 -1.49 5.37 -9.00
CA GLY A 35 -1.89 4.73 -10.25
C GLY A 35 -2.66 3.42 -10.04
N LEU A 36 -3.33 3.28 -8.89
CA LEU A 36 -4.12 2.11 -8.52
C LEU A 36 -5.61 2.39 -8.75
N SER A 37 -6.40 1.33 -8.88
CA SER A 37 -7.86 1.45 -8.86
C SER A 37 -8.37 1.70 -7.43
N LYS A 38 -9.47 2.44 -7.29
CA LYS A 38 -10.13 2.68 -5.98
C LYS A 38 -10.46 1.38 -5.25
N ASN A 39 -10.83 0.33 -6.00
CA ASN A 39 -11.09 -1.01 -5.44
C ASN A 39 -9.82 -1.64 -4.86
N THR A 40 -8.69 -1.53 -5.54
CA THR A 40 -7.39 -2.03 -5.06
C THR A 40 -6.98 -1.31 -3.77
N VAL A 41 -7.09 0.03 -3.73
CA VAL A 41 -6.81 0.82 -2.52
C VAL A 41 -7.74 0.39 -1.38
N LYS A 42 -9.03 0.19 -1.66
CA LYS A 42 -10.00 -0.29 -0.66
C LYS A 42 -9.63 -1.68 -0.14
N ALA A 43 -9.26 -2.60 -1.02
CA ALA A 43 -8.86 -3.96 -0.65
C ALA A 43 -7.59 -3.95 0.21
N TYR A 44 -6.59 -3.13 -0.14
CA TYR A 44 -5.36 -3.00 0.65
C TYR A 44 -5.64 -2.44 2.04
N ILE A 45 -6.39 -1.33 2.13
CA ILE A 45 -6.76 -0.76 3.44
C ILE A 45 -7.52 -1.80 4.29
N ASN A 46 -8.52 -2.47 3.72
CA ASN A 46 -9.27 -3.50 4.45
C ASN A 46 -8.37 -4.65 4.94
N LYS A 47 -7.42 -5.11 4.11
CA LYS A 47 -6.45 -6.15 4.51
C LYS A 47 -5.56 -5.66 5.64
N LEU A 48 -5.05 -4.43 5.56
CA LEU A 48 -4.24 -3.81 6.60
C LEU A 48 -5.00 -3.65 7.93
N GLU A 49 -6.25 -3.17 7.88
CA GLU A 49 -7.13 -3.08 9.05
C GLU A 49 -7.43 -4.46 9.65
N SER A 50 -7.51 -5.51 8.82
CA SER A 50 -7.74 -6.88 9.26
C SER A 50 -6.54 -7.51 9.97
N LEU A 51 -5.31 -6.98 9.78
CA LEU A 51 -4.11 -7.51 10.43
C LEU A 51 -4.07 -7.18 11.94
N LYS A 52 -4.97 -6.33 12.45
CA LYS A 52 -4.95 -5.83 13.84
C LYS A 52 -3.61 -5.21 14.25
N LEU A 53 -2.81 -4.79 13.27
CA LEU A 53 -1.56 -4.06 13.47
C LEU A 53 -1.82 -2.58 13.27
N ASP A 54 -1.16 -1.75 14.07
CA ASP A 54 -1.19 -0.32 13.84
C ASP A 54 -0.44 0.03 12.54
N PHE A 55 -0.85 1.10 11.87
CA PHE A 55 -0.16 1.58 10.68
C PHE A 55 1.32 1.92 10.95
N ASN A 56 1.68 2.32 12.18
CA ASN A 56 3.06 2.52 12.58
C ASN A 56 3.87 1.20 12.65
N GLU A 57 3.25 0.14 13.16
CA GLU A 57 3.85 -1.20 13.20
C GLU A 57 4.03 -1.73 11.77
N LEU A 58 3.00 -1.59 10.93
CA LEU A 58 3.05 -1.95 9.52
C LEU A 58 4.16 -1.20 8.77
N MET A 59 4.43 0.07 9.12
CA MET A 59 5.50 0.86 8.52
C MET A 59 6.90 0.43 8.96
N SER A 60 7.01 -0.21 10.13
CA SER A 60 8.25 -0.81 10.65
C SER A 60 8.53 -2.20 10.06
N LEU A 61 7.55 -2.84 9.43
CA LEU A 61 7.74 -4.12 8.76
C LEU A 61 8.53 -3.97 7.45
N ASP A 62 9.32 -4.99 7.17
CA ASP A 62 9.96 -5.18 5.89
C ASP A 62 8.93 -5.35 4.78
N ASP A 63 9.23 -4.77 3.62
CA ASP A 63 8.37 -4.82 2.44
C ASP A 63 7.93 -6.25 2.03
N PRO A 64 8.80 -7.30 2.02
CA PRO A 64 8.34 -8.66 1.72
C PRO A 64 7.33 -9.21 2.72
N VAL A 65 7.40 -8.78 3.99
CA VAL A 65 6.47 -9.23 5.04
C VAL A 65 5.10 -8.59 4.83
N LEU A 66 5.07 -7.29 4.51
CA LEU A 66 3.85 -6.59 4.14
C LEU A 66 3.21 -7.23 2.92
N GLU A 67 3.97 -7.44 1.84
CA GLU A 67 3.45 -8.06 0.62
C GLU A 67 2.87 -9.45 0.89
N SER A 68 3.54 -10.27 1.70
CA SER A 68 3.04 -11.57 2.10
C SER A 68 1.71 -11.46 2.86
N CYS A 69 1.61 -10.55 3.83
CA CYS A 69 0.35 -10.31 4.56
C CYS A 69 -0.80 -9.89 3.64
N ILE A 70 -0.53 -9.11 2.58
CA ILE A 70 -1.58 -8.65 1.65
C ILE A 70 -1.90 -9.72 0.58
N HIS A 71 -0.94 -10.53 0.15
CA HIS A 71 -1.13 -11.55 -0.90
C HIS A 71 -1.58 -12.92 -0.38
N THR A 72 -1.48 -13.23 0.91
CA THR A 72 -1.86 -14.55 1.50
C THR A 72 -3.39 -14.75 1.58
N GLY A 73 -4.16 -14.26 0.60
CA GLY A 73 -5.62 -14.38 0.55
C GLY A 73 -6.16 -14.62 -0.85
N GLU A 74 -5.40 -15.35 -1.69
CA GLU A 74 -5.87 -15.96 -2.94
C GLU A 74 -5.91 -17.48 -2.81
#